data_AF-A0A0C3PU12-F1
#
_entry.id   AF-A0A0C3PU12-F1
#
_cell.length_a   1.000
_cell.length_b   1.000
_cell.length_c   1.000
_cell.angle_alpha   90.00
_cell.angle_beta   90.00
_cell.angle_gamma   90.00
#
_symmetry.space_group_name_H-M   'P 1'
#
loop_
_entity.id
_entity.type
_entity.pdbx_description
1 polymer ?
#
loop_
_entity_poly.entity_id
_entity_poly.type
_entity_poly.pdbx_seq_one_letter_code
_entity_poly.pdbx_strand_id
1 'polypeptide(L)'
;MIVAFVERDAPHLFTYRGKNGEGTPFRCSDEFVRKFLKTNLNWTWRQATKAAQKLPVDAAQQTRRTFLRMAATIRDETIDPCFIINADQTQVVYYSGTQKTYAPRGSKQVAVVGQEEKRAFTLMVAVSQDGSVLPFQAVYQGR
;
A
#
# COMPACT_ATOMS: atom_id res chain seq x y z
N MET A 1 1.73 -19.62 -0.72
CA MET A 1 0.72 -18.81 -1.46
C MET A 1 0.60 -19.24 -2.92
N ILE A 2 1.69 -19.35 -3.69
CA ILE A 2 1.62 -19.80 -5.10
C ILE A 2 1.20 -21.28 -5.23
N VAL A 3 1.70 -22.18 -4.38
CA VAL A 3 1.32 -23.61 -4.41
C VAL A 3 -0.19 -23.81 -4.21
N ALA A 4 -0.79 -23.10 -3.25
CA ALA A 4 -2.23 -23.15 -2.98
C ALA A 4 -3.10 -22.70 -4.18
N PHE A 5 -2.64 -21.73 -4.98
CA PHE A 5 -3.33 -21.33 -6.21
C PHE A 5 -3.24 -22.41 -7.28
N VAL A 6 -2.08 -23.06 -7.43
CA VAL A 6 -1.91 -24.18 -8.38
C VAL A 6 -2.76 -25.38 -7.95
N GLU A 7 -2.88 -25.65 -6.65
CA GLU A 7 -3.75 -26.71 -6.11
C GLU A 7 -5.22 -26.45 -6.41
N ARG A 8 -5.68 -25.19 -6.31
CA ARG A 8 -7.07 -24.83 -6.60
C ARG A 8 -7.38 -24.84 -8.10
N ASP A 9 -6.53 -24.20 -8.90
CA ASP A 9 -6.86 -23.87 -10.30
C ASP A 9 -6.33 -24.91 -11.30
N ALA A 10 -5.34 -25.72 -10.92
CA ALA A 10 -4.75 -26.75 -11.78
C ALA A 10 -4.28 -28.00 -10.99
N PRO A 11 -5.18 -28.67 -10.23
CA PRO A 11 -4.81 -29.81 -9.37
C PRO A 11 -4.22 -30.99 -10.17
N HIS A 12 -4.63 -31.16 -11.43
CA HIS A 12 -4.17 -32.23 -12.31
C HIS A 12 -2.66 -32.21 -12.57
N LEU A 13 -1.99 -31.05 -12.38
CA LEU A 13 -0.54 -30.94 -12.52
C LEU A 13 0.21 -31.74 -11.45
N PHE A 14 -0.36 -31.90 -10.25
CA PHE A 14 0.24 -32.69 -9.18
C PHE A 14 0.07 -34.20 -9.39
N THR A 15 -0.92 -34.60 -10.19
CA THR A 15 -1.16 -36.00 -10.55
C THR A 15 -0.38 -36.46 -11.77
N TYR A 16 0.24 -35.54 -12.51
CA TYR A 16 1.03 -35.85 -13.70
C TYR A 16 2.27 -36.68 -13.31
N ARG A 17 2.37 -37.87 -13.91
CA ARG A 17 3.57 -38.71 -13.89
C ARG A 17 4.26 -38.52 -15.23
N GLY A 18 5.60 -38.44 -15.23
CA GLY A 18 6.39 -38.21 -16.44
C GLY A 18 6.11 -39.23 -17.57
N LYS A 19 6.74 -39.03 -18.74
CA LYS A 19 6.45 -39.72 -20.02
C LYS A 19 6.29 -41.25 -19.97
N ASN A 20 6.79 -41.93 -18.94
CA ASN A 20 6.79 -43.39 -18.82
C ASN A 20 5.86 -43.93 -17.70
N GLY A 21 5.07 -43.10 -17.01
CA GLY A 21 4.15 -43.55 -15.94
C GLY A 21 4.81 -44.01 -14.63
N GLU A 22 6.13 -44.24 -14.64
CA GLU A 22 6.96 -44.71 -13.50
C GLU A 22 7.65 -43.59 -12.70
N GLY A 23 7.14 -42.36 -12.79
CA GLY A 23 7.71 -41.22 -12.06
C GLY A 23 7.02 -40.95 -10.73
N THR A 24 7.76 -40.34 -9.79
CA THR A 24 7.14 -39.65 -8.65
C THR A 24 6.21 -38.54 -9.16
N PRO A 25 5.03 -38.36 -8.57
CA PRO A 25 4.12 -37.28 -8.94
C PRO A 25 4.82 -35.94 -8.77
N PHE A 26 4.56 -35.00 -9.68
CA PHE A 26 5.11 -33.67 -9.59
C PHE A 26 4.71 -33.01 -8.26
N ARG A 27 5.71 -32.62 -7.46
CA ARG A 27 5.50 -31.88 -6.22
C ARG A 27 5.98 -30.46 -6.40
N CYS A 28 5.05 -29.52 -6.46
CA CYS A 28 5.35 -28.08 -6.47
C CYS A 28 5.84 -27.66 -5.07
N SER A 29 7.12 -27.86 -4.78
CA SER A 29 7.73 -27.37 -3.54
C SER A 29 8.01 -25.87 -3.61
N ASP A 30 8.11 -25.20 -2.46
CA ASP A 30 8.51 -23.79 -2.42
C ASP A 30 9.87 -23.54 -3.08
N GLU A 31 10.78 -24.51 -3.02
CA GLU A 31 12.07 -24.46 -3.70
C GLU A 31 11.93 -24.51 -5.22
N PHE A 32 11.07 -25.39 -5.74
CA PHE A 32 10.74 -25.43 -7.16
C PHE A 32 10.19 -24.09 -7.62
N VAL A 33 9.21 -23.52 -6.88
CA VAL A 33 8.63 -22.21 -7.21
C VAL A 33 9.69 -21.11 -7.20
N ARG A 34 10.52 -21.02 -6.16
CA ARG A 34 11.61 -20.02 -6.10
C ARG A 34 12.59 -20.16 -7.25
N LYS A 35 12.99 -21.39 -7.59
CA LYS A 35 13.88 -21.66 -8.73
C LYS A 35 13.21 -21.30 -10.05
N PHE A 36 11.94 -21.64 -10.23
CA PHE A 36 11.19 -21.33 -11.43
C PHE A 36 11.05 -19.82 -11.65
N LEU A 37 10.62 -19.08 -10.62
CA LEU A 37 10.48 -17.63 -10.68
C LEU A 37 11.81 -16.92 -10.97
N LYS A 38 12.91 -17.36 -10.35
CA LYS A 38 14.24 -16.75 -10.56
C LYS A 38 14.86 -17.13 -11.91
N THR A 39 14.83 -18.41 -12.27
CA THR A 39 15.60 -18.93 -13.41
C THR A 39 14.83 -18.86 -14.73
N ASN A 40 13.52 -19.15 -14.72
CA ASN A 40 12.71 -19.16 -15.95
C ASN A 40 12.01 -17.84 -16.21
N LEU A 41 11.57 -17.13 -15.15
CA LEU A 41 10.87 -15.85 -15.30
C LEU A 41 11.76 -14.62 -15.05
N ASN A 42 12.96 -14.79 -14.48
CA ASN A 42 13.85 -13.70 -14.05
C ASN A 42 13.17 -12.69 -13.11
N TRP A 43 12.33 -13.20 -12.20
CA TRP A 43 11.62 -12.40 -11.20
C TRP A 43 12.36 -12.43 -9.86
N THR A 44 12.27 -11.31 -9.16
CA THR A 44 12.85 -11.14 -7.82
C THR A 44 11.81 -10.60 -6.85
N TRP A 45 12.01 -10.82 -5.56
CA TRP A 45 11.17 -10.27 -4.51
C TRP A 45 11.43 -8.76 -4.40
N ARG A 46 10.39 -7.93 -4.50
CA ARG A 46 10.51 -6.47 -4.55
C ARG A 46 9.50 -5.80 -3.63
N GLN A 47 9.87 -4.64 -3.10
CA GLN A 47 8.98 -3.74 -2.38
C GLN A 47 8.15 -2.95 -3.39
N ALA A 48 6.87 -2.77 -3.12
CA ALA A 48 6.02 -1.84 -3.86
C ALA A 48 6.59 -0.42 -3.76
N THR A 49 6.66 0.29 -4.88
CA THR A 49 7.15 1.67 -4.93
C THR A 49 6.07 2.57 -5.55
N LYS A 50 5.80 3.72 -4.91
CA LYS A 50 4.91 4.76 -5.43
C LYS A 50 5.74 5.96 -5.89
N ALA A 51 5.27 6.68 -6.90
CA ALA A 51 5.93 7.88 -7.38
C ALA A 51 6.08 8.93 -6.26
N ALA A 52 7.27 9.52 -6.15
CA ALA A 52 7.53 10.63 -5.24
C ALA A 52 6.75 11.87 -5.70
N GLN A 53 6.10 12.56 -4.76
CA GLN A 53 5.45 13.84 -5.03
C GLN A 53 6.50 14.92 -5.33
N LYS A 54 6.19 15.82 -6.26
CA LYS A 54 7.04 16.99 -6.56
C LYS A 54 6.62 18.14 -5.65
N LEU A 55 7.59 18.75 -4.97
CA LEU A 55 7.35 19.98 -4.20
C LEU A 55 7.39 21.20 -5.13
N PRO A 56 6.51 22.20 -4.91
CA PRO A 56 6.63 23.51 -5.54
C PRO A 56 7.95 24.20 -5.17
N VAL A 57 8.49 25.02 -6.08
CA VAL A 57 9.77 25.75 -5.87
C VAL A 57 9.68 26.73 -4.71
N ASP A 58 8.50 27.30 -4.46
CA ASP A 58 8.25 28.34 -3.45
C ASP A 58 7.67 27.78 -2.13
N ALA A 59 7.63 26.46 -1.96
CA ALA A 59 7.04 25.80 -0.80
C ALA A 59 7.57 26.36 0.54
N ALA A 60 8.88 26.62 0.65
CA ALA A 60 9.47 27.18 1.87
C ALA A 60 8.94 28.57 2.20
N GLN A 61 8.74 29.42 1.19
CA GLN A 61 8.23 30.77 1.37
C GLN A 61 6.75 30.75 1.76
N GLN A 62 5.95 29.90 1.10
CA GLN A 62 4.53 29.74 1.42
C GLN A 62 4.35 29.23 2.85
N THR A 63 5.07 28.17 3.25
CA THR A 63 5.01 27.64 4.61
C THR A 63 5.35 28.70 5.66
N ARG A 64 6.42 29.49 5.43
CA ARG A 64 6.81 30.56 6.35
C ARG A 64 5.74 31.65 6.47
N ARG A 65 5.15 32.08 5.35
CA ARG A 65 4.08 33.10 5.36
C ARG A 65 2.84 32.61 6.09
N THR A 66 2.42 31.38 5.84
CA THR A 66 1.26 30.78 6.52
C THR A 66 1.51 30.65 8.01
N PHE A 67 2.69 30.18 8.43
CA PHE A 67 3.07 30.10 9.85
C PHE A 67 2.96 31.45 10.55
N LEU A 68 3.55 32.51 9.98
CA LEU A 68 3.50 33.85 10.59
C LEU A 68 2.08 34.41 10.68
N ARG A 69 1.24 34.17 9.66
CA ARG A 69 -0.17 34.58 9.67
C ARG A 69 -0.95 33.85 10.77
N MET A 70 -0.82 32.54 10.86
CA MET A 70 -1.47 31.74 11.90
C MET A 70 -1.03 32.20 13.30
N ALA A 71 0.27 32.41 13.52
CA ALA A 71 0.78 32.89 14.80
C ALA A 71 0.24 34.28 15.18
N ALA A 72 0.17 35.21 14.22
CA ALA A 72 -0.41 36.53 14.45
C ALA A 72 -1.91 36.43 14.78
N THR A 73 -2.68 35.66 14.01
CA THR A 73 -4.12 35.46 14.26
C THR A 73 -4.39 34.80 15.61
N ILE A 74 -3.64 33.75 15.99
CA ILE A 74 -3.80 33.09 17.29
C ILE A 74 -3.53 34.07 18.43
N ARG A 75 -2.47 34.88 18.32
CA ARG A 75 -2.11 35.89 19.32
C ARG A 75 -3.15 37.00 19.42
N ASP A 76 -3.55 37.57 18.29
CA ASP A 76 -4.37 38.79 18.25
C ASP A 76 -5.84 38.48 18.60
N GLU A 77 -6.36 37.32 18.21
CA GLU A 77 -7.73 36.88 18.50
C GLU A 77 -7.84 36.00 19.76
N THR A 78 -6.72 35.69 20.42
CA THR A 78 -6.66 34.82 21.61
C THR A 78 -7.36 33.47 21.37
N ILE A 79 -7.03 32.81 20.26
CA ILE A 79 -7.67 31.53 19.87
C ILE A 79 -7.29 30.44 20.87
N ASP A 80 -8.31 29.82 21.47
CA ASP A 80 -8.12 28.69 22.38
C ASP A 80 -7.53 27.47 21.64
N PRO A 81 -6.56 26.74 22.22
CA PRO A 81 -5.99 25.53 21.63
C PRO A 81 -7.01 24.47 21.18
N CYS A 82 -8.19 24.39 21.83
CA CYS A 82 -9.23 23.46 21.41
C CYS A 82 -9.83 23.78 20.03
N PHE A 83 -9.71 25.02 19.55
CA PHE A 83 -10.18 25.46 18.23
C PHE A 83 -9.13 25.34 17.13
N ILE A 84 -7.89 24.99 17.47
CA ILE A 84 -6.81 24.80 16.50
C ILE A 84 -6.76 23.33 16.13
N ILE A 85 -7.42 22.99 15.02
CA ILE A 85 -7.65 21.59 14.60
C ILE A 85 -6.78 21.27 13.39
N ASN A 86 -5.94 20.24 13.53
CA ASN A 86 -5.30 19.60 12.38
C ASN A 86 -6.20 18.46 11.89
N ALA A 87 -6.68 18.56 10.65
CA ALA A 87 -7.57 17.58 10.03
C ALA A 87 -6.97 17.11 8.71
N ASP A 88 -6.89 15.79 8.52
CA ASP A 88 -6.45 15.20 7.27
C ASP A 88 -7.28 13.97 6.91
N GLN A 89 -7.33 13.67 5.62
CA GLN A 89 -8.04 12.52 5.08
C GLN A 89 -7.03 11.43 4.73
N THR A 90 -7.19 10.25 5.32
CA THR A 90 -6.38 9.09 5.00
C THR A 90 -7.22 8.00 4.35
N GLN A 91 -6.63 7.31 3.37
CA GLN A 91 -7.26 6.17 2.72
C GLN A 91 -7.00 4.92 3.56
N VAL A 92 -8.06 4.31 4.09
CA VAL A 92 -8.01 3.03 4.80
C VAL A 92 -8.38 1.92 3.84
N VAL A 93 -7.38 1.16 3.41
CA VAL A 93 -7.55 0.04 2.47
C VAL A 93 -8.05 -1.19 3.23
N TYR A 94 -9.06 -1.89 2.71
CA TYR A 94 -9.58 -3.13 3.32
C TYR A 94 -8.62 -4.33 3.22
N TYR A 95 -7.45 -4.14 2.64
CA TYR A 95 -6.52 -5.20 2.28
C TYR A 95 -5.37 -5.29 3.29
N SER A 96 -5.20 -6.45 3.91
CA SER A 96 -4.09 -6.78 4.80
C SER A 96 -2.92 -7.45 4.06
N GLY A 97 -2.62 -7.03 2.83
CA GLY A 97 -1.55 -7.67 2.06
C GLY A 97 -0.17 -7.14 2.35
N THR A 98 0.82 -7.96 2.02
CA THR A 98 2.24 -7.58 2.09
C THR A 98 2.56 -6.55 1.02
N GLN A 99 3.33 -5.50 1.36
CA GLN A 99 3.87 -4.52 0.39
C GLN A 99 4.97 -5.10 -0.53
N LYS A 100 5.00 -6.43 -0.67
CA LYS A 100 6.03 -7.15 -1.40
C LYS A 100 5.38 -8.15 -2.33
N THR A 101 5.92 -8.23 -3.54
CA THR A 101 5.50 -9.19 -4.55
C THR A 101 6.70 -9.63 -5.38
N TYR A 102 6.53 -10.68 -6.19
CA TYR A 102 7.49 -11.03 -7.23
C TYR A 102 7.26 -10.15 -8.45
N ALA A 103 8.33 -9.54 -8.96
CA ALA A 103 8.29 -8.73 -10.18
C ALA A 103 9.54 -8.99 -11.04
N PRO A 104 9.49 -8.73 -12.36
CA PRO A 104 10.65 -8.79 -13.23
C PRO A 104 11.85 -8.02 -12.66
N ARG A 105 13.05 -8.59 -12.80
CA ARG A 105 14.28 -7.92 -12.41
C ARG A 105 14.45 -6.64 -13.23
N GLY A 106 14.74 -5.51 -12.56
CA GLY A 106 14.91 -4.21 -13.21
C GLY A 106 13.63 -3.37 -13.32
N SER A 107 12.47 -3.88 -12.88
CA SER A 107 11.25 -3.07 -12.81
C SER A 107 11.46 -1.82 -11.96
N LYS A 108 11.14 -0.66 -12.57
CA LYS A 108 11.18 0.67 -11.92
C LYS A 108 9.98 0.92 -11.02
N GLN A 109 8.83 0.34 -11.36
CA GLN A 109 7.59 0.38 -10.60
C GLN A 109 7.07 -1.04 -10.45
N VAL A 110 6.59 -1.38 -9.25
CA VAL A 110 6.09 -2.71 -8.92
C VAL A 110 4.69 -2.56 -8.35
N ALA A 111 3.70 -2.92 -9.16
CA ALA A 111 2.31 -2.98 -8.75
C ALA A 111 2.04 -4.26 -7.96
N VAL A 112 1.26 -4.16 -6.88
CA VAL A 112 0.79 -5.31 -6.10
C VAL A 112 -0.71 -5.42 -6.28
N VAL A 113 -1.17 -6.62 -6.68
CA VAL A 113 -2.61 -6.92 -6.80
C VAL A 113 -3.30 -6.68 -5.46
N GLY A 114 -4.40 -5.95 -5.47
CA GLY A 114 -5.14 -5.55 -4.26
C GLY A 114 -4.60 -4.30 -3.56
N GLN A 115 -3.37 -3.86 -3.86
CA GLN A 115 -2.83 -2.58 -3.34
C GLN A 115 -3.28 -1.39 -4.19
N GLU A 116 -3.48 -1.60 -5.49
CA GLU A 116 -4.03 -0.61 -6.41
C GLU A 116 -5.57 -0.70 -6.56
N GLU A 117 -6.19 -1.76 -6.05
CA GLU A 117 -7.65 -1.84 -6.02
C GLU A 117 -8.22 -0.78 -5.08
N LYS A 118 -9.14 0.03 -5.59
CA LYS A 118 -9.82 1.12 -4.87
C LYS A 118 -10.83 0.63 -3.81
N ARG A 119 -10.61 -0.54 -3.23
CA ARG A 119 -11.40 -1.02 -2.09
C ARG A 119 -10.82 -0.43 -0.81
N ALA A 120 -11.16 0.83 -0.61
CA ALA A 120 -10.78 1.59 0.56
C ALA A 120 -11.90 2.58 0.90
N PHE A 121 -12.01 2.91 2.19
CA PHE A 121 -12.82 4.04 2.63
C PHE A 121 -11.90 5.18 3.02
N THR A 122 -12.41 6.41 2.94
CA THR A 122 -11.66 7.58 3.40
C THR A 122 -12.02 7.82 4.86
N LEU A 123 -11.01 7.89 5.72
CA LEU A 123 -11.17 8.27 7.12
C LEU A 123 -10.70 9.72 7.27
N MET A 124 -11.61 10.59 7.70
CA MET A 124 -11.25 11.91 8.18
C MET A 124 -10.79 11.76 9.65
N VAL A 125 -9.56 12.18 9.93
CA VAL A 125 -8.99 12.24 11.27
C VAL A 125 -8.71 13.69 11.62
N ALA A 126 -9.20 14.15 12.77
CA ALA A 126 -8.93 15.48 13.28
C ALA A 126 -8.49 15.42 14.74
N VAL A 127 -7.47 16.21 15.06
CA VAL A 127 -6.91 16.35 16.41
C VAL A 127 -6.71 17.83 16.68
N SER A 128 -7.20 18.30 17.82
CA SER A 128 -7.00 19.68 18.27
C SER A 128 -5.66 19.84 18.99
N GLN A 129 -5.18 21.08 19.09
CA GLN A 129 -3.89 21.39 19.70
C GLN A 129 -3.85 21.11 21.22
N ASP A 130 -5.01 21.08 21.88
CA ASP A 130 -5.15 20.64 23.28
C ASP A 130 -5.00 19.10 23.45
N GLY A 131 -4.87 18.35 22.36
CA GLY A 131 -4.74 16.89 22.34
C GLY A 131 -6.07 16.13 22.23
N SER A 132 -7.21 16.82 22.14
CA SER A 132 -8.50 16.17 21.96
C SER A 132 -8.63 15.56 20.56
N VAL A 133 -9.09 14.31 20.49
CA VAL A 133 -9.39 13.63 19.22
C VAL A 133 -10.84 13.90 18.87
N LEU A 134 -11.08 14.47 17.69
CA LEU A 134 -12.42 14.71 17.19
C LEU A 134 -13.01 13.42 16.60
N PRO A 135 -14.35 13.30 16.52
CA PRO A 135 -15.01 12.11 15.96
C PRO A 135 -14.50 11.77 14.57
N PHE A 136 -14.17 10.49 14.37
CA PHE A 136 -13.80 9.98 13.06
C PHE A 136 -14.99 10.01 12.11
N GLN A 137 -14.77 10.49 10.89
CA GLN A 137 -15.75 10.41 9.81
C GLN A 137 -15.25 9.43 8.75
N ALA A 138 -15.88 8.26 8.69
CA ALA A 138 -15.62 7.27 7.66
C ALA A 138 -16.55 7.50 6.47
N VAL A 139 -15.96 7.73 5.29
CA VAL A 139 -16.65 7.95 4.02
C VAL A 139 -16.43 6.74 3.12
N TYR A 140 -17.48 5.95 2.93
CA TYR A 140 -17.43 4.67 2.22
C TYR A 140 -17.73 4.79 0.71
N GLN A 141 -18.28 5.92 0.26
CA GLN A 141 -18.57 6.21 -1.14
C GLN A 141 -18.36 7.71 -1.42
N GLY A 142 -17.64 8.03 -2.50
CA GLY A 142 -17.74 9.34 -3.12
C GLY A 142 -19.02 9.40 -3.96
N ARG A 143 -19.69 10.55 -4.00
CA ARG A 143 -20.70 10.82 -5.02
C ARG A 143 -20.11 10.73 -6.42
#